data_AF-X1H9Z9-F1
#
_entry.id   AF-X1H9Z9-F1
#
_cell.length_a   1.000
_cell.length_b   1.000
_cell.length_c   1.000
_cell.angle_alpha   90.00
_cell.angle_beta   90.00
_cell.angle_gamma   90.00
#
_symmetry.space_group_name_H-M   'P 1'
#
loop_
_entity.id
_entity.type
_entity.pdbx_description
1 polymer ?
#
loop_
_entity_poly.entity_id
_entity_poly.type
_entity_poly.pdbx_seq_one_letter_code
_entity_poly.pdbx_strand_id
1 'polypeptide(L)'
;MTMYQLGWFSTGRDKAARDLLQVVNSSIKQGEIEAEIAFVFSNREPGESEESDLFFKLVEDYHIPLICFSYQRFKASRGVPITGQAGTLPLWRLDYDREVMNRLQDFHPGLCVLAGYMLIVGREMC
;
A
#
# COMPACT_ATOMS: atom_id res chain seq x y z
N MET A 1 -6.01 -27.16 2.82
CA MET A 1 -5.43 -26.26 1.82
C MET A 1 -5.12 -24.96 2.53
N THR A 2 -3.92 -24.41 2.37
CA THR A 2 -3.59 -23.07 2.87
C THR A 2 -4.34 -22.04 2.02
N MET A 3 -5.03 -21.10 2.66
CA MET A 3 -5.73 -20.02 1.97
C MET A 3 -4.73 -19.15 1.20
N TYR A 4 -5.08 -18.71 0.00
CA TYR A 4 -4.18 -17.88 -0.80
C TYR A 4 -4.08 -16.48 -0.20
N GLN A 5 -2.87 -15.95 0.00
CA GLN A 5 -2.67 -14.66 0.67
C GLN A 5 -2.40 -13.52 -0.31
N LEU A 6 -3.14 -12.42 -0.18
CA LEU A 6 -3.01 -11.20 -0.95
C LEU A 6 -2.33 -10.10 -0.13
N GLY A 7 -1.31 -9.47 -0.69
CA GLY A 7 -0.78 -8.19 -0.21
C GLY A 7 -1.44 -7.03 -0.95
N TRP A 8 -2.06 -6.10 -0.23
CA TRP A 8 -2.84 -5.02 -0.86
C TRP A 8 -2.14 -3.66 -0.71
N PHE A 9 -1.74 -3.05 -1.82
CA PHE A 9 -1.09 -1.74 -1.81
C PHE A 9 -2.07 -0.67 -2.29
N SER A 10 -2.31 0.36 -1.48
CA SER A 10 -3.18 1.47 -1.86
C SER A 10 -2.79 2.78 -1.20
N THR A 11 -2.86 3.88 -1.96
CA THR A 11 -2.73 5.22 -1.38
C THR A 11 -4.00 5.67 -0.64
N GLY A 12 -5.15 5.00 -0.84
CA GLY A 12 -6.42 5.42 -0.24
C GLY A 12 -6.82 6.84 -0.68
N ARG A 13 -6.53 7.21 -1.94
CA ARG A 13 -6.62 8.60 -2.40
C ARG A 13 -8.06 9.13 -2.47
N ASP A 14 -9.02 8.25 -2.70
CA ASP A 14 -10.40 8.60 -3.01
C ASP A 14 -11.37 7.48 -2.61
N LYS A 15 -12.68 7.75 -2.79
CA LYS A 15 -13.75 6.79 -2.56
C LYS A 15 -13.59 5.49 -3.36
N ALA A 16 -13.05 5.53 -4.57
CA ALA A 16 -12.92 4.33 -5.40
C ALA A 16 -11.93 3.33 -4.80
N ALA A 17 -10.88 3.80 -4.11
CA ALA A 17 -9.99 2.93 -3.34
C ALA A 17 -10.74 2.18 -2.22
N ARG A 18 -11.67 2.85 -1.51
CA ARG A 18 -12.55 2.20 -0.52
C ARG A 18 -13.49 1.22 -1.19
N ASP A 19 -14.23 1.65 -2.21
CA ASP A 19 -15.23 0.83 -2.90
C ASP A 19 -14.62 -0.49 -3.41
N LEU A 20 -13.41 -0.43 -4.00
CA LEU A 20 -12.72 -1.62 -4.49
C LEU A 20 -12.34 -2.58 -3.36
N LEU A 21 -11.80 -2.08 -2.24
CA LEU A 21 -11.49 -2.91 -1.08
C LEU A 21 -12.76 -3.55 -0.49
N GLN A 22 -13.86 -2.80 -0.41
CA GLN A 22 -15.15 -3.31 0.07
C GLN A 22 -15.68 -4.45 -0.80
N VAL A 23 -15.64 -4.29 -2.13
CA VAL A 23 -16.08 -5.31 -3.08
C VAL A 23 -15.24 -6.58 -2.92
N VAL A 24 -13.90 -6.46 -2.96
CA VAL A 24 -13.01 -7.63 -2.85
C VAL A 24 -13.17 -8.34 -1.51
N ASN A 25 -13.20 -7.60 -0.40
CA ASN A 25 -13.40 -8.20 0.93
C ASN A 25 -14.78 -8.88 1.05
N SER A 26 -15.81 -8.32 0.42
CA SER A 26 -17.15 -8.93 0.40
C SER A 26 -17.18 -10.23 -0.38
N SER A 27 -16.54 -10.28 -1.56
CA SER A 27 -16.42 -11.49 -2.37
C SER A 27 -15.58 -12.58 -1.68
N ILE A 28 -14.51 -12.20 -0.97
CA ILE A 28 -13.75 -13.13 -0.11
C ILE A 28 -14.65 -13.73 0.97
N LYS A 29 -15.39 -12.89 1.71
CA LYS A 29 -16.29 -13.35 2.79
C LYS A 29 -17.43 -14.25 2.28
N GLN A 30 -17.86 -14.04 1.04
CA GLN A 30 -18.89 -14.86 0.39
C GLN A 30 -18.31 -16.16 -0.19
N GLY A 31 -17.00 -16.34 -0.19
CA GLY A 31 -16.33 -17.52 -0.76
C GLY A 31 -16.23 -17.49 -2.29
N GLU A 32 -16.52 -16.36 -2.94
CA GLU A 32 -16.36 -16.20 -4.38
C GLU A 32 -14.88 -16.09 -4.78
N ILE A 33 -14.06 -15.56 -3.86
CA ILE A 33 -12.60 -15.50 -3.97
C ILE A 33 -12.01 -16.33 -2.84
N GLU A 34 -11.37 -17.44 -3.18
CA GLU A 34 -10.68 -18.33 -2.22
C GLU A 34 -9.31 -17.76 -1.79
N ALA A 35 -9.32 -16.57 -1.19
CA ALA A 35 -8.12 -15.89 -0.71
C ALA A 35 -8.42 -15.09 0.57
N GLU A 36 -7.37 -14.60 1.23
CA GLU A 36 -7.47 -13.61 2.30
C GLU A 36 -6.53 -12.43 2.02
N ILE A 37 -6.85 -11.26 2.58
CA ILE A 37 -5.95 -10.10 2.53
C ILE A 37 -5.04 -10.16 3.75
N ALA A 38 -3.77 -10.51 3.54
CA ALA A 38 -2.79 -10.66 4.61
C ALA A 38 -2.37 -9.31 5.21
N PHE A 39 -2.30 -8.27 4.37
CA PHE A 39 -2.04 -6.90 4.81
C PHE A 39 -2.55 -5.88 3.81
N VAL A 40 -2.72 -4.65 4.29
CA VAL A 40 -2.83 -3.45 3.46
C VAL A 40 -1.65 -2.53 3.76
N PHE A 41 -0.91 -2.15 2.73
CA PHE A 41 0.12 -1.12 2.79
C PHE A 41 -0.39 0.20 2.22
N SER A 42 -0.08 1.30 2.90
CA SER A 42 -0.27 2.65 2.39
C SER A 42 1.00 3.49 2.46
N ASN A 43 1.27 4.21 1.38
CA ASN A 43 2.33 5.22 1.31
C ASN A 43 1.92 6.56 1.96
N ARG A 44 0.81 6.56 2.70
CA ARG A 44 0.31 7.67 3.51
C ARG A 44 0.19 7.26 4.96
N GLU A 45 0.18 8.25 5.85
CA GLU A 45 -0.05 8.08 7.29
C GLU A 45 -1.34 8.79 7.74
N PRO A 46 -1.90 8.40 8.90
CA PRO A 46 -3.06 9.06 9.46
C PRO A 46 -2.86 10.58 9.59
N GLY A 47 -3.86 11.35 9.16
CA GLY A 47 -3.86 12.81 9.18
C GLY A 47 -3.23 13.47 7.95
N GLU A 48 -2.73 12.71 6.98
CA GLU A 48 -2.24 13.31 5.73
C GLU A 48 -3.36 13.69 4.75
N SER A 49 -4.51 13.01 4.81
CA SER A 49 -5.70 13.34 4.03
C SER A 49 -6.93 12.60 4.56
N GLU A 50 -8.07 13.30 4.60
CA GLU A 50 -9.36 12.76 5.02
C GLU A 50 -9.76 11.48 4.26
N GLU A 51 -9.54 11.44 2.94
CA GLU A 51 -9.90 10.27 2.13
C GLU A 51 -9.08 9.02 2.51
N SER A 52 -7.79 9.20 2.80
CA SER A 52 -6.93 8.09 3.27
C SER A 52 -7.28 7.70 4.70
N ASP A 53 -7.63 8.64 5.57
CA ASP A 53 -8.05 8.32 6.94
C ASP A 53 -9.34 7.48 6.97
N LEU A 54 -10.30 7.83 6.11
CA LEU A 54 -11.51 7.04 5.89
C LEU A 54 -11.19 5.65 5.32
N PHE A 55 -10.19 5.55 4.45
CA PHE A 55 -9.72 4.26 3.92
C PHE A 55 -9.06 3.42 5.02
N PHE A 56 -8.23 4.00 5.88
CA PHE A 56 -7.58 3.32 6.99
C PHE A 56 -8.59 2.77 7.98
N LYS A 57 -9.58 3.58 8.36
CA LYS A 57 -10.68 3.13 9.21
C LYS A 57 -11.40 1.91 8.64
N LEU A 58 -11.65 1.89 7.33
CA LEU A 58 -12.27 0.74 6.66
C LEU A 58 -11.41 -0.53 6.76
N VAL A 59 -10.09 -0.40 6.57
CA VAL A 59 -9.14 -1.52 6.69
C VAL A 59 -9.14 -2.08 8.12
N GLU A 60 -9.11 -1.19 9.12
CA GLU A 60 -9.18 -1.54 10.54
C GLU A 60 -10.51 -2.20 10.91
N ASP A 61 -11.64 -1.69 10.42
CA ASP A 61 -12.97 -2.28 10.62
C ASP A 61 -13.05 -3.71 10.05
N TYR A 62 -12.28 -4.00 9.00
CA TYR A 62 -12.13 -5.34 8.43
C TYR A 62 -11.12 -6.22 9.16
N HIS A 63 -10.46 -5.70 10.20
CA HIS A 63 -9.45 -6.39 11.01
C HIS A 63 -8.26 -6.86 10.17
N ILE A 64 -7.96 -6.14 9.08
CA ILE A 64 -6.81 -6.40 8.22
C ILE A 64 -5.61 -5.62 8.77
N PRO A 65 -4.40 -6.21 8.86
CA PRO A 65 -3.20 -5.48 9.25
C PRO A 65 -2.94 -4.29 8.32
N LEU A 66 -2.89 -3.09 8.89
CA LEU A 66 -2.59 -1.84 8.16
C LEU A 66 -1.15 -1.40 8.46
N ILE A 67 -0.34 -1.27 7.41
CA ILE A 67 1.03 -0.78 7.48
C ILE A 67 1.10 0.54 6.72
N CYS A 68 1.45 1.61 7.43
CA CYS A 68 1.61 2.94 6.85
C CYS A 68 3.07 3.35 6.86
N PHE A 69 3.52 3.98 5.77
CA PHE A 69 4.81 4.65 5.72
C PHE A 69 4.74 5.87 4.81
N SER A 70 4.77 7.06 5.40
CA SER A 70 4.55 8.29 4.62
C SER A 70 5.66 8.54 3.61
N TYR A 71 5.28 8.56 2.33
CA TYR A 71 6.16 9.00 1.25
C TYR A 71 6.53 10.48 1.35
N GLN A 72 5.61 11.35 1.78
CA GLN A 72 5.86 12.79 1.87
C GLN A 72 6.84 13.10 3.00
N ARG A 73 6.66 12.49 4.17
CA ARG A 73 7.58 12.65 5.30
C ARG A 73 8.96 12.09 4.97
N PHE A 74 9.03 10.93 4.33
CA PHE A 74 10.29 10.36 3.87
C PHE A 74 10.99 11.26 2.84
N LYS A 75 10.26 11.76 1.84
CA LYS A 75 10.81 12.67 0.85
C LYS A 75 11.35 13.96 1.50
N ALA A 76 10.59 14.53 2.44
CA ALA A 76 10.98 15.75 3.14
C ALA A 76 12.25 15.56 3.97
N SER A 77 12.42 14.41 4.65
CA SER A 77 13.59 14.13 5.47
C SER A 77 14.89 13.96 4.67
N ARG A 78 14.80 13.64 3.37
CA ARG A 78 15.96 13.51 2.48
C ARG A 78 16.50 14.84 1.94
N GLY A 79 15.76 15.95 2.10
CA GLY A 79 16.22 17.29 1.70
C GLY A 79 16.55 17.47 0.21
N VAL A 80 16.08 16.57 -0.67
CA VAL A 80 16.49 16.53 -2.08
C VAL A 80 15.62 17.51 -2.91
N PRO A 81 16.21 18.50 -3.61
CA PRO A 81 15.49 19.31 -4.58
C PRO A 81 14.94 18.46 -5.73
N ILE A 82 13.87 18.91 -6.39
CA ILE A 82 13.31 18.27 -7.59
C ILE A 82 14.24 18.55 -8.79
N THR A 83 15.46 18.01 -8.76
CA THR A 83 16.41 18.10 -9.87
C THR A 83 16.91 16.69 -10.19
N GLY A 84 15.99 15.85 -10.65
CA GLY A 84 16.35 14.67 -11.43
C GLY A 84 16.22 15.02 -12.91
N GLN A 85 17.21 14.64 -13.73
CA GLN A 85 17.05 14.64 -15.18
C GLN A 85 15.78 13.90 -15.56
N ALA A 86 15.01 14.44 -16.50
CA ALA A 86 13.80 13.82 -17.01
C ALA A 86 14.10 12.37 -17.44
N GLY A 87 13.54 11.40 -16.72
CA GLY A 87 13.63 9.98 -17.07
C GLY A 87 14.25 9.05 -16.03
N THR A 88 14.94 9.54 -14.98
CA THR A 88 15.52 8.66 -13.93
C THR A 88 14.87 8.90 -12.57
N LEU A 89 14.32 7.86 -11.95
CA LEU A 89 13.83 7.92 -10.57
C LEU A 89 15.00 8.25 -9.63
N PRO A 90 14.87 9.25 -8.74
CA PRO A 90 15.93 9.55 -7.78
C PRO A 90 16.30 8.32 -6.95
N LEU A 91 17.60 8.15 -6.63
CA LEU A 91 18.10 7.02 -5.85
C LEU A 91 17.36 6.82 -4.52
N TRP A 92 16.96 7.90 -3.86
CA TRP A 92 16.21 7.83 -2.61
C TRP A 92 14.84 7.14 -2.76
N ARG A 93 14.26 7.05 -3.97
CA ARG A 93 13.03 6.28 -4.18
C ARG A 93 13.27 4.78 -4.00
N LEU A 94 14.42 4.26 -4.42
CA LEU A 94 14.78 2.88 -4.14
C LEU A 94 14.97 2.65 -2.64
N ASP A 95 15.50 3.64 -1.92
CA ASP A 95 15.60 3.55 -0.46
C ASP A 95 14.23 3.57 0.22
N TYR A 96 13.26 4.32 -0.31
CA TYR A 96 11.88 4.28 0.16
C TYR A 96 11.27 2.90 -0.05
N ASP A 97 11.39 2.35 -1.26
CA ASP A 97 10.86 1.04 -1.63
C ASP A 97 11.47 -0.08 -0.76
N ARG A 98 12.79 -0.05 -0.53
CA ARG A 98 13.46 -0.99 0.38
C ARG A 98 12.91 -0.91 1.80
N GLU A 99 12.65 0.29 2.28
CA GLU A 99 12.15 0.54 3.62
C GLU A 99 10.67 0.13 3.75
N VAL A 100 9.88 0.21 2.66
CA VAL A 100 8.56 -0.43 2.57
C VAL A 100 8.69 -1.95 2.71
N MET A 101 9.57 -2.59 1.94
CA MET A 101 9.76 -4.04 2.00
C MET A 101 10.25 -4.53 3.37
N ASN A 102 11.14 -3.77 4.02
CA ASN A 102 11.58 -4.07 5.39
C ASN A 102 10.41 -4.10 6.38
N ARG A 103 9.41 -3.21 6.24
CA ARG A 103 8.20 -3.23 7.09
C ARG A 103 7.28 -4.40 6.79
N LEU A 104 7.36 -4.94 5.59
CA LEU A 104 6.51 -6.04 5.12
C LEU A 104 7.21 -7.40 5.20
N GLN A 105 8.41 -7.47 5.79
CA GLN A 105 9.25 -8.68 5.80
C GLN A 105 8.58 -9.89 6.48
N ASP A 106 7.66 -9.65 7.42
CA ASP A 106 6.95 -10.71 8.15
C ASP A 106 5.72 -11.23 7.37
N PHE A 107 5.40 -10.63 6.22
CA PHE A 107 4.32 -11.04 5.34
C PHE A 107 4.86 -11.75 4.09
N HIS A 108 4.23 -12.86 3.73
CA HIS A 108 4.63 -13.66 2.56
C HIS A 108 3.43 -13.95 1.65
N PRO A 109 2.80 -12.90 1.06
CA PRO A 109 1.66 -13.10 0.18
C PRO A 109 2.06 -13.85 -1.09
N GLY A 110 1.14 -14.65 -1.62
CA GLY A 110 1.30 -15.29 -2.92
C GLY A 110 1.13 -14.31 -4.10
N LEU A 111 0.41 -13.20 -3.88
CA LEU A 111 0.18 -12.15 -4.86
C LEU A 111 0.08 -10.77 -4.19
N CYS A 112 0.71 -9.77 -4.78
CA CYS A 112 0.54 -8.37 -4.40
C CYS A 112 -0.32 -7.62 -5.43
N VAL A 113 -1.30 -6.86 -4.97
CA VAL A 113 -2.22 -6.06 -5.77
C VAL A 113 -1.95 -4.58 -5.56
N LEU A 114 -1.67 -3.83 -6.64
CA LEU A 114 -1.51 -2.37 -6.61
C LEU A 114 -2.85 -1.69 -6.91
N ALA A 115 -3.67 -1.50 -5.88
CA ALA A 115 -5.02 -0.96 -5.97
C ALA A 115 -5.03 0.55 -5.73
N GLY A 116 -4.76 1.33 -6.78
CA GLY A 116 -4.67 2.78 -6.65
C GLY A 116 -3.43 3.22 -5.85
N TYR A 117 -2.34 2.46 -5.98
CA TYR A 117 -1.04 2.82 -5.44
C TYR A 117 -0.38 3.89 -6.32
N MET A 118 -0.36 5.14 -5.85
CA MET A 118 -0.01 6.33 -6.63
C MET A 118 1.50 6.55 -6.81
N LEU A 119 2.31 5.51 -6.64
CA LEU A 119 3.77 5.54 -6.79
C LEU A 119 4.21 4.47 -7.79
N ILE A 120 5.20 4.81 -8.63
CA ILE A 120 5.88 3.84 -9.49
C ILE A 120 6.77 2.99 -8.58
N VAL A 121 6.57 1.67 -8.60
CA VAL A 121 7.40 0.72 -7.87
C VAL A 121 8.76 0.58 -8.54
N GLY A 122 9.83 0.67 -7.74
CA GLY A 122 11.18 0.36 -8.16
C GLY A 122 11.52 -1.11 -7.97
N ARG A 123 12.71 -1.49 -8.43
CA ARG A 123 13.23 -2.87 -8.40
C ARG A 123 13.30 -3.51 -7.01
N GLU A 124 13.24 -2.73 -5.93
CA GLU A 124 13.33 -3.27 -4.57
C GLU A 124 12.00 -3.92 -4.15
N MET A 125 10.90 -3.64 -4.86
CA MET A 125 9.57 -4.24 -4.66
C MET A 125 9.19 -5.28 -5.72
N CYS A 126 10.09 -5.61 -6.66
CA CYS A 126 9.86 -6.53 -7.78
C CYS A 126 10.80 -7.73 -7.70
#